data_AF-A0A520IVL0-F1
#
_entry.id   AF-A0A520IVL0-F1
#
_cell.length_a   1.000
_cell.length_b   1.000
_cell.length_c   1.000
_cell.angle_alpha   90.00
_cell.angle_beta   90.00
_cell.angle_gamma   90.00
#
_symmetry.space_group_name_H-M   'P 1'
#
loop_
_entity.id
_entity.type
_entity.pdbx_description
1 polymer ?
#
loop_
_entity_poly.entity_id
_entity_poly.type
_entity_poly.pdbx_seq_one_letter_code
_entity_poly.pdbx_strand_id
1 'polypeptide(L)'
;MIHNILLVAMREFRQITGMRSFWLTLLILPIALAIGPIATKLMGSDKVQHVMLIDPEGREAIAIASRLDSDRQRRILTALSRYAQRYDLDRADPAALWAQHDRLYDDAQITAFVKAGGMPVALATMKRAAKPETPAFDPPEQDFMIVSTPPAIAKADPAALDRLLKPLIQPSEFGDKKAKPLDYAVYIPRGFGTSTTAARLWSSEQPAANFVQSLQSVLTLRVRAAYL
;
A
#
# COMPACT_ATOMS: atom_id res chain seq x y z
N MET A 1 3.07 -3.51 -62.78
CA MET A 1 3.64 -2.42 -61.95
C MET A 1 3.81 -2.80 -60.47
N ILE A 2 2.81 -3.38 -59.80
CA ILE A 2 2.90 -3.81 -58.38
C ILE A 2 4.02 -4.85 -58.14
N HIS A 3 4.22 -5.77 -59.09
CA HIS A 3 5.23 -6.83 -58.98
C HIS A 3 6.67 -6.27 -58.89
N ASN A 4 6.98 -5.23 -59.67
CA ASN A 4 8.32 -4.59 -59.65
C ASN A 4 8.54 -3.82 -58.34
N ILE A 5 7.49 -3.19 -57.81
CA ILE A 5 7.54 -2.48 -56.52
C ILE A 5 7.82 -3.45 -55.38
N LEU A 6 7.17 -4.63 -55.38
CA LEU A 6 7.39 -5.66 -54.36
C LEU A 6 8.80 -6.25 -54.42
N LEU A 7 9.35 -6.48 -55.61
CA LEU A 7 10.72 -6.99 -55.78
C LEU A 7 11.77 -6.01 -55.28
N VAL A 8 11.59 -4.72 -55.58
CA VAL A 8 12.47 -3.66 -55.07
C VAL A 8 12.32 -3.55 -53.55
N ALA A 9 11.09 -3.48 -53.04
CA ALA A 9 10.82 -3.38 -51.60
C ALA A 9 11.41 -4.56 -50.81
N MET A 10 11.35 -5.78 -51.35
CA MET A 10 11.92 -6.98 -50.70
C MET A 10 13.45 -6.92 -50.64
N ARG A 11 14.11 -6.38 -51.67
CA ARG A 11 15.56 -6.18 -51.68
C ARG A 11 15.99 -5.13 -50.65
N GLU A 12 15.34 -3.98 -50.65
CA GLU A 12 15.64 -2.88 -49.72
C GLU A 12 15.33 -3.29 -48.26
N PHE A 13 14.24 -4.03 -48.02
CA PHE A 13 13.93 -4.58 -46.71
C PHE A 13 15.02 -5.53 -46.21
N ARG A 14 15.50 -6.46 -47.06
CA ARG A 14 16.57 -7.38 -46.69
C ARG A 14 17.88 -6.67 -46.36
N GLN A 15 18.18 -5.58 -47.06
CA GLN A 15 19.36 -4.75 -46.79
C GLN A 15 19.23 -4.05 -45.42
N ILE A 16 18.07 -3.48 -45.11
CA ILE A 16 17.81 -2.81 -43.84
C ILE A 16 17.83 -3.82 -42.67
N THR A 17 17.15 -4.97 -42.81
CA THR A 17 17.11 -6.00 -41.76
C THR A 17 18.43 -6.74 -41.56
N GLY A 18 19.35 -6.65 -42.53
CA GLY A 18 20.71 -7.19 -42.42
C GLY A 18 21.63 -6.34 -41.54
N MET A 19 21.27 -5.09 -41.26
CA MET A 19 22.07 -4.20 -40.41
C MET A 19 21.86 -4.54 -38.93
N ARG A 20 22.95 -4.73 -38.18
CA ARG A 20 22.90 -4.96 -36.73
C ARG A 20 22.23 -3.80 -35.98
N SER A 21 22.36 -2.58 -36.48
CA SER A 21 21.75 -1.37 -35.91
C SER A 21 20.22 -1.35 -36.03
N PHE A 22 19.65 -1.96 -37.08
CA PHE A 22 18.20 -2.06 -37.26
C PHE A 22 17.56 -2.89 -36.13
N TRP A 23 18.16 -4.04 -35.82
CA TRP A 23 17.69 -4.88 -34.72
C TRP A 23 17.90 -4.21 -33.36
N LEU A 24 19.00 -3.47 -33.17
CA LEU A 24 19.25 -2.74 -31.93
C LEU A 24 18.17 -1.69 -31.66
N THR A 25 17.84 -0.84 -32.65
CA THR A 25 16.82 0.20 -32.49
C THR A 25 15.40 -0.38 -32.41
N LEU A 26 15.12 -1.43 -33.17
CA LEU A 26 13.84 -2.16 -33.11
C LEU A 26 13.60 -2.75 -31.71
N LEU A 27 14.65 -3.22 -31.05
CA LEU A 27 14.55 -3.87 -29.74
C LEU A 27 14.62 -2.90 -28.55
N ILE A 28 15.17 -1.69 -28.72
CA ILE A 28 15.30 -0.70 -27.64
C ILE A 28 13.94 -0.30 -27.04
N LEU A 29 12.93 -0.03 -27.88
CA LEU A 29 11.61 0.39 -27.40
C LEU A 29 10.89 -0.70 -26.59
N PRO A 30 10.76 -1.96 -27.06
CA PRO A 30 10.13 -3.00 -26.26
C PRO A 30 10.94 -3.35 -25.00
N ILE A 31 12.28 -3.28 -25.04
CA ILE A 31 13.12 -3.47 -23.84
C ILE A 31 12.89 -2.36 -22.82
N ALA A 32 12.88 -1.09 -23.25
CA ALA A 32 12.61 0.05 -22.37
C ALA A 32 11.23 -0.06 -21.70
N LEU A 33 10.20 -0.49 -22.46
CA LEU A 33 8.85 -0.74 -21.92
C LEU A 33 8.82 -1.94 -20.95
N ALA A 34 9.66 -2.95 -21.17
CA ALA A 34 9.75 -4.12 -20.30
C ALA A 34 10.52 -3.87 -18.99
N ILE A 35 11.51 -2.96 -18.99
CA ILE A 35 12.33 -2.65 -17.81
C ILE A 35 11.55 -1.88 -16.74
N GLY A 36 10.61 -1.01 -17.11
CA GLY A 36 9.84 -0.19 -16.16
C GLY A 36 9.12 -0.99 -15.06
N PRO A 37 8.33 -2.02 -15.41
CA PRO A 37 7.67 -2.88 -14.43
C PRO A 37 8.62 -3.73 -13.57
N ILE A 38 9.82 -4.02 -14.06
CA ILE A 38 10.81 -4.84 -13.34
C ILE A 38 11.60 -3.98 -12.34
N ALA A 39 11.99 -2.77 -12.74
CA ALA A 39 12.67 -1.81 -11.87
C ALA A 39 11.80 -1.42 -10.66
N THR A 40 10.50 -1.24 -10.87
CA THR A 40 9.54 -0.93 -9.81
C THR A 40 9.35 -2.09 -8.81
N LYS A 41 9.37 -3.35 -9.28
CA LYS A 41 9.34 -4.53 -8.41
C LYS A 41 10.63 -4.76 -7.62
N LEU A 42 11.78 -4.33 -8.14
CA LEU A 42 13.07 -4.48 -7.47
C LEU A 42 13.38 -3.33 -6.50
N MET A 43 12.81 -2.14 -6.72
CA MET A 43 12.94 -0.96 -5.84
C MET A 43 11.81 -0.82 -4.82
N GLY A 44 10.69 -1.53 -5.00
CA GLY A 44 9.69 -1.71 -3.95
C GLY A 44 10.29 -2.55 -2.84
N SER A 45 10.87 -1.91 -1.82
CA SER A 45 11.09 -2.55 -0.53
C SER A 45 9.72 -2.80 0.08
N ASP A 46 9.06 -3.86 -0.38
CA ASP A 46 7.84 -4.49 0.14
C ASP A 46 8.13 -5.02 1.55
N LYS A 47 8.34 -4.07 2.47
CA LYS A 47 8.51 -4.32 3.89
C LYS A 47 7.39 -3.60 4.59
N VAL A 48 6.61 -4.38 5.32
CA VAL A 48 5.65 -3.88 6.30
C VAL A 48 6.37 -2.87 7.20
N GLN A 49 5.91 -1.63 7.19
CA GLN A 49 6.50 -0.54 7.95
C GLN A 49 5.99 -0.56 9.40
N HIS A 50 6.90 -0.54 10.36
CA HIS A 50 6.62 -0.58 11.79
C HIS A 50 6.30 0.82 12.30
N VAL A 51 5.12 0.98 12.88
CA VAL A 51 4.58 2.26 13.32
C VAL A 51 4.35 2.23 14.82
N MET A 52 4.97 3.15 15.55
CA MET A 52 4.69 3.38 16.97
C MET A 52 3.80 4.60 17.12
N LEU A 53 2.68 4.45 17.83
CA LEU A 53 1.76 5.55 18.14
C LEU A 53 1.88 5.90 19.62
N ILE A 54 2.36 7.12 19.89
CA ILE A 54 2.58 7.65 21.23
C ILE A 54 1.48 8.68 21.49
N ASP A 55 0.40 8.22 22.11
CA ASP A 55 -0.75 9.03 22.45
C ASP A 55 -1.08 8.82 23.93
N PRO A 56 -0.78 9.81 24.81
CA PRO A 56 -1.06 9.70 26.24
C PRO A 56 -2.54 9.58 26.59
N GLU A 57 -3.45 9.96 25.67
CA GLU A 57 -4.91 9.85 25.86
C GLU A 57 -5.48 8.60 25.15
N GLY A 58 -4.72 8.00 24.25
CA GLY A 58 -5.00 6.77 23.50
C GLY A 58 -6.08 6.88 22.42
N ARG A 59 -6.84 7.97 22.35
CA ARG A 59 -7.98 8.15 21.43
C ARG A 59 -7.54 8.26 19.98
N GLU A 60 -6.54 9.07 19.71
CA GLU A 60 -6.04 9.33 18.36
C GLU A 60 -5.25 8.13 17.84
N ALA A 61 -4.51 7.44 18.71
CA ALA A 61 -3.84 6.20 18.33
C ALA A 61 -4.83 5.12 17.85
N ILE A 62 -5.97 4.96 18.53
CA ILE A 62 -7.04 4.03 18.12
C ILE A 62 -7.65 4.46 16.77
N ALA A 63 -7.92 5.77 16.59
CA ALA A 63 -8.50 6.29 15.36
C ALA A 63 -7.55 6.13 14.15
N ILE A 64 -6.26 6.40 14.34
CA ILE A 64 -5.22 6.18 13.32
C ILE A 64 -5.12 4.69 12.97
N ALA A 65 -5.08 3.82 13.99
CA ALA A 65 -5.04 2.37 13.77
C ALA A 65 -6.23 1.87 12.96
N SER A 66 -7.44 2.33 13.30
CA SER A 66 -8.67 2.01 12.59
C SER A 66 -8.66 2.54 11.15
N ARG A 67 -8.11 3.74 10.91
CA ARG A 67 -7.97 4.29 9.56
C ARG A 67 -7.03 3.46 8.69
N LEU A 68 -5.85 3.12 9.22
CA LEU A 68 -4.88 2.28 8.49
C LEU A 68 -5.44 0.90 8.16
N ASP A 69 -6.18 0.29 9.10
CA ASP A 69 -6.85 -0.99 8.81
C ASP A 69 -7.94 -0.83 7.75
N SER A 70 -8.77 0.21 7.84
CA SER A 70 -9.82 0.46 6.84
C SER A 70 -9.25 0.65 5.42
N ASP A 71 -8.13 1.37 5.30
CA ASP A 71 -7.43 1.55 4.02
C ASP A 71 -6.85 0.23 3.49
N ARG A 72 -6.34 -0.64 4.37
CA ARG A 72 -5.93 -2.01 4.01
C ARG A 72 -7.11 -2.84 3.51
N GLN A 73 -8.22 -2.86 4.25
CA GLN A 73 -9.42 -3.62 3.89
C GLN A 73 -9.98 -3.16 2.54
N ARG A 74 -9.92 -1.86 2.24
CA ARG A 74 -10.27 -1.31 0.95
C ARG A 74 -9.41 -1.84 -0.18
N ARG A 75 -8.08 -1.92 0.00
CA ARG A 75 -7.19 -2.52 -1.01
C ARG A 75 -7.47 -4.00 -1.22
N ILE A 76 -7.71 -4.75 -0.14
CA ILE A 76 -8.08 -6.16 -0.19
C ILE A 76 -9.39 -6.34 -0.96
N LEU A 77 -10.43 -5.58 -0.65
CA LEU A 77 -11.72 -5.66 -1.35
C LEU A 77 -11.59 -5.31 -2.84
N THR A 78 -10.82 -4.28 -3.18
CA THR A 78 -10.51 -3.93 -4.58
C THR A 78 -9.74 -5.03 -5.30
N ALA A 79 -8.80 -5.71 -4.63
CA ALA A 79 -8.08 -6.84 -5.21
C ALA A 79 -8.99 -8.06 -5.38
N LEU A 80 -9.83 -8.37 -4.39
CA LEU A 80 -10.84 -9.42 -4.47
C LEU A 80 -11.81 -9.20 -5.63
N SER A 81 -12.26 -7.95 -5.82
CA SER A 81 -13.16 -7.63 -6.93
C SER A 81 -12.51 -7.86 -8.30
N ARG A 82 -11.24 -7.49 -8.45
CA ARG A 82 -10.50 -7.77 -9.70
C ARG A 82 -10.25 -9.27 -9.90
N TYR A 83 -9.95 -9.98 -8.82
CA TYR A 83 -9.77 -11.42 -8.84
C TYR A 83 -11.07 -12.15 -9.23
N ALA A 84 -12.19 -11.75 -8.64
CA ALA A 84 -13.49 -12.34 -8.92
C ALA A 84 -13.90 -12.13 -10.38
N GLN A 85 -13.77 -10.90 -10.87
CA GLN A 85 -14.02 -10.54 -12.27
C GLN A 85 -13.13 -11.33 -13.24
N ARG A 86 -11.84 -11.49 -12.91
CA ARG A 86 -10.87 -12.17 -13.79
C ARG A 86 -11.17 -13.65 -13.99
N TYR A 87 -11.81 -14.29 -13.02
CA TYR A 87 -12.06 -15.73 -13.00
C TYR A 87 -13.55 -16.08 -12.96
N ASP A 88 -14.44 -15.14 -13.27
CA ASP A 88 -15.90 -15.30 -13.29
C ASP A 88 -16.46 -15.89 -11.98
N LEU A 89 -15.94 -15.42 -10.83
CA LEU A 89 -16.32 -15.91 -9.50
C LEU A 89 -17.55 -15.20 -8.93
N ASP A 90 -17.99 -14.12 -9.58
CA ASP A 90 -19.13 -13.26 -9.19
C ASP A 90 -20.45 -14.03 -9.14
N ARG A 91 -20.58 -15.06 -9.98
CA ARG A 91 -21.71 -15.98 -9.98
C ARG A 91 -21.91 -16.72 -8.65
N ALA A 92 -20.90 -16.78 -7.79
CA ALA A 92 -21.05 -17.37 -6.46
C ALA A 92 -21.94 -16.53 -5.54
N ASP A 93 -21.96 -15.21 -5.71
CA ASP A 93 -22.86 -14.27 -5.02
C ASP A 93 -22.84 -12.90 -5.74
N PRO A 94 -23.75 -12.66 -6.69
CA PRO A 94 -23.79 -11.41 -7.45
C PRO A 94 -24.10 -10.16 -6.60
N ALA A 95 -24.65 -10.34 -5.40
CA ALA A 95 -24.99 -9.23 -4.51
C ALA A 95 -23.82 -8.83 -3.60
N ALA A 96 -22.77 -9.65 -3.51
CA ALA A 96 -21.63 -9.35 -2.64
C ALA A 96 -20.84 -8.11 -3.10
N LEU A 97 -20.25 -7.40 -2.15
CA LEU A 97 -19.43 -6.21 -2.45
C LEU A 97 -18.20 -6.53 -3.32
N TRP A 98 -17.65 -7.73 -3.25
CA TRP A 98 -16.54 -8.13 -4.11
C TRP A 98 -16.98 -8.52 -5.53
N ALA A 99 -18.27 -8.83 -5.76
CA ALA A 99 -18.81 -9.09 -7.10
C ALA A 99 -19.18 -7.79 -7.86
N GLN A 100 -18.98 -6.66 -7.18
CA GLN A 100 -19.46 -5.35 -7.55
C GLN A 100 -18.29 -4.53 -8.13
N HIS A 101 -18.00 -4.71 -9.41
CA HIS A 101 -16.78 -4.19 -10.06
C HIS A 101 -16.73 -2.66 -10.26
N ASP A 102 -15.55 -2.18 -10.67
CA ASP A 102 -15.25 -0.83 -11.19
C ASP A 102 -15.77 0.34 -10.33
N ARG A 103 -15.70 0.18 -9.01
CA ARG A 103 -16.13 1.19 -8.04
C ARG A 103 -15.07 1.54 -7.02
N LEU A 104 -15.14 2.78 -6.56
CA LEU A 104 -14.49 3.22 -5.34
C LEU A 104 -15.39 2.84 -4.17
N TYR A 105 -14.92 1.92 -3.33
CA TYR A 105 -15.65 1.55 -2.11
C TYR A 105 -15.61 2.70 -1.11
N ASP A 106 -16.69 2.98 -0.37
CA ASP A 106 -16.69 3.97 0.71
C ASP A 106 -16.43 3.31 2.09
N ASP A 107 -16.28 4.13 3.14
CA ASP A 107 -15.96 3.62 4.49
C ASP A 107 -17.10 2.77 5.09
N ALA A 108 -18.36 3.03 4.71
CA ALA A 108 -19.49 2.24 5.16
C ALA A 108 -19.49 0.83 4.52
N GLN A 109 -19.15 0.74 3.25
CA GLN A 109 -18.97 -0.51 2.52
C GLN A 109 -17.79 -1.31 3.06
N ILE A 110 -16.68 -0.66 3.39
CA ILE A 110 -15.55 -1.35 4.04
C ILE A 110 -15.96 -1.92 5.39
N THR A 111 -16.68 -1.13 6.19
CA THR A 111 -17.20 -1.59 7.49
C THR A 111 -18.14 -2.78 7.32
N ALA A 112 -19.04 -2.73 6.34
CA ALA A 112 -19.95 -3.83 6.02
C ALA A 112 -19.20 -5.09 5.58
N PHE A 113 -18.18 -4.95 4.73
CA PHE A 113 -17.32 -6.05 4.28
C PHE A 113 -16.60 -6.72 5.47
N VAL A 114 -15.99 -5.94 6.35
CA VAL A 114 -15.32 -6.47 7.56
C VAL A 114 -16.34 -7.15 8.48
N LYS A 115 -17.50 -6.54 8.71
CA LYS A 115 -18.58 -7.10 9.53
C LYS A 115 -19.11 -8.42 8.98
N ALA A 116 -19.12 -8.59 7.66
CA ALA A 116 -19.49 -9.83 6.98
C ALA A 116 -18.40 -10.92 7.07
N GLY A 117 -17.29 -10.67 7.76
CA GLY A 117 -16.17 -11.61 7.92
C GLY A 117 -15.03 -11.42 6.93
N GLY A 118 -15.07 -10.36 6.11
CA GLY A 118 -13.97 -9.92 5.26
C GLY A 118 -13.50 -10.95 4.23
N MET A 119 -12.20 -10.90 3.94
CA MET A 119 -11.57 -11.74 2.91
C MET A 119 -11.79 -13.24 3.11
N PRO A 120 -11.64 -13.83 4.31
CA PRO A 120 -11.84 -15.26 4.50
C PRO A 120 -13.23 -15.75 4.04
N VAL A 121 -14.29 -15.01 4.41
CA VAL A 121 -15.67 -15.36 4.03
C VAL A 121 -15.90 -15.13 2.53
N ALA A 122 -15.36 -14.05 1.97
CA ALA A 122 -15.41 -13.80 0.53
C ALA A 122 -14.76 -14.95 -0.27
N LEU A 123 -13.55 -15.36 0.11
CA LEU A 123 -12.84 -16.47 -0.56
C LEU A 123 -13.59 -17.80 -0.39
N ALA A 124 -14.14 -18.09 0.78
CA ALA A 124 -14.95 -19.29 1.00
C ALA A 124 -16.19 -19.31 0.09
N THR A 125 -16.80 -18.14 -0.13
CA THR A 125 -17.94 -17.97 -1.01
C THR A 125 -17.55 -18.18 -2.47
N MET A 126 -16.47 -17.53 -2.93
CA MET A 126 -15.94 -17.63 -4.29
C MET A 126 -15.55 -19.06 -4.69
N LYS A 127 -15.04 -19.87 -3.74
CA LYS A 127 -14.68 -21.28 -3.98
C LYS A 127 -15.83 -22.11 -4.56
N ARG A 128 -17.10 -21.75 -4.29
CA ARG A 128 -18.27 -22.45 -4.84
C ARG A 128 -18.40 -22.30 -6.36
N ALA A 129 -17.81 -21.24 -6.93
CA ALA A 129 -17.79 -20.99 -8.37
C ALA A 129 -16.39 -21.17 -8.99
N ALA A 130 -15.36 -21.47 -8.20
CA ALA A 130 -14.01 -21.67 -8.70
C ALA A 130 -13.90 -22.97 -9.50
N LYS A 131 -13.12 -22.94 -10.57
CA LYS A 131 -12.74 -24.14 -11.32
C LYS A 131 -11.47 -24.74 -10.71
N PRO A 132 -11.15 -26.03 -10.92
CA PRO A 132 -9.93 -26.64 -10.39
C PRO A 132 -8.63 -25.90 -10.77
N GLU A 133 -8.61 -25.27 -11.95
CA GLU A 133 -7.48 -24.51 -12.47
C GLU A 133 -7.43 -23.04 -12.00
N THR A 134 -8.43 -22.56 -11.26
CA THR A 134 -8.46 -21.18 -10.77
C THR A 134 -7.29 -20.95 -9.79
N PRO A 135 -6.36 -20.03 -10.07
CA PRO A 135 -5.24 -19.75 -9.17
C PRO A 135 -5.71 -19.26 -7.81
N ALA A 136 -4.93 -19.54 -6.76
CA ALA A 136 -5.20 -19.00 -5.43
C ALA A 136 -5.16 -17.45 -5.45
N PHE A 137 -6.00 -16.83 -4.63
CA PHE A 137 -5.95 -15.38 -4.43
C PHE A 137 -4.68 -14.99 -3.69
N ASP A 138 -3.99 -13.99 -4.23
CA ASP A 138 -2.81 -13.38 -3.61
C ASP A 138 -3.21 -12.01 -3.03
N PRO A 139 -3.31 -11.88 -1.69
CA PRO A 139 -3.75 -10.65 -1.06
C PRO A 139 -2.69 -9.55 -1.19
N PRO A 140 -3.10 -8.27 -1.32
CA PRO A 140 -2.19 -7.16 -1.19
C PRO A 140 -1.42 -7.21 0.14
N GLU A 141 -0.14 -6.87 0.10
CA GLU A 141 0.69 -6.83 1.30
C GLU A 141 0.22 -5.78 2.30
N GLN A 142 0.65 -5.98 3.56
CA GLN A 142 0.36 -5.05 4.64
C GLN A 142 1.38 -3.89 4.61
N ASP A 143 0.92 -2.67 4.32
CA ASP A 143 1.80 -1.50 4.32
C ASP A 143 2.36 -1.19 5.72
N PHE A 144 1.53 -1.31 6.76
CA PHE A 144 1.85 -0.82 8.11
C PHE A 144 1.52 -1.85 9.20
N MET A 145 2.42 -2.02 10.16
CA MET A 145 2.22 -2.79 11.38
C MET A 145 2.41 -1.89 12.59
N ILE A 146 1.37 -1.80 13.43
CA ILE A 146 1.45 -1.02 14.66
C ILE A 146 2.19 -1.84 15.71
N VAL A 147 3.26 -1.27 16.24
CA VAL A 147 4.03 -1.86 17.34
C VAL A 147 3.60 -1.27 18.68
N SER A 148 3.70 -2.07 19.73
CA SER A 148 3.38 -1.62 21.08
C SER A 148 4.34 -0.51 21.53
N THR A 149 3.80 0.58 22.06
CA THR A 149 4.61 1.65 22.66
C THR A 149 5.14 1.22 24.02
N PRO A 150 6.47 1.10 24.21
CA PRO A 150 7.05 0.69 25.48
C PRO A 150 6.68 1.66 26.62
N PRO A 151 6.47 1.19 27.87
CA PRO A 151 6.09 2.07 28.99
C PRO A 151 7.06 3.23 29.24
N ALA A 152 8.37 3.01 29.00
CA ALA A 152 9.39 4.04 29.13
C ALA A 152 9.21 5.20 28.14
N ILE A 153 8.65 4.93 26.96
CA ILE A 153 8.35 5.94 25.92
C ILE A 153 6.96 6.53 26.15
N ALA A 154 5.98 5.69 26.47
CA ALA A 154 4.59 6.13 26.74
C ALA A 154 4.50 7.14 27.89
N LYS A 155 5.40 7.04 28.88
CA LYS A 155 5.46 7.94 30.05
C LYS A 155 6.57 8.99 29.97
N ALA A 156 7.32 9.04 28.87
CA ALA A 156 8.42 9.97 28.73
C ALA A 156 7.92 11.42 28.65
N ASP A 157 8.76 12.34 29.12
CA ASP A 157 8.60 13.76 28.79
C ASP A 157 8.72 13.93 27.26
N PRO A 158 7.83 14.71 26.61
CA PRO A 158 7.92 14.98 25.18
C PRO A 158 9.29 15.50 24.71
N ALA A 159 10.03 16.23 25.56
CA ALA A 159 11.38 16.70 25.28
C ALA A 159 12.43 15.57 25.26
N ALA A 160 12.15 14.44 25.92
CA ALA A 160 13.04 13.27 25.94
C ALA A 160 12.81 12.31 24.77
N LEU A 161 11.69 12.44 24.03
CA LEU A 161 11.30 11.51 22.96
C LEU A 161 12.34 11.42 21.84
N ASP A 162 12.95 12.54 21.43
CA ASP A 162 13.99 12.56 20.39
C ASP A 162 15.13 11.58 20.73
N ARG A 163 15.63 11.64 21.97
CA ARG A 163 16.72 10.78 22.43
C ARG A 163 16.30 9.32 22.57
N LEU A 164 15.05 9.06 22.96
CA LEU A 164 14.52 7.70 23.17
C LEU A 164 14.19 6.99 21.85
N LEU A 165 13.71 7.73 20.85
CA LEU A 165 13.25 7.16 19.58
C LEU A 165 14.39 6.98 18.57
N LYS A 166 15.41 7.85 18.59
CA LYS A 166 16.54 7.77 17.65
C LYS A 166 17.20 6.37 17.58
N PRO A 167 17.53 5.69 18.70
CA PRO A 167 18.09 4.33 18.62
C PRO A 167 17.11 3.27 18.10
N LEU A 168 15.80 3.51 18.17
CA LEU A 168 14.80 2.60 17.61
C LEU A 168 14.63 2.78 16.10
N ILE A 169 14.77 4.01 15.62
CA ILE A 169 14.64 4.35 14.19
C ILE A 169 15.92 4.01 13.42
N GLN A 170 17.09 4.20 14.04
CA GLN A 170 18.40 3.98 13.42
C GLN A 170 19.25 2.97 14.21
N PRO A 171 18.77 1.75 14.51
CA PRO A 171 19.44 0.84 15.44
C PRO A 171 20.89 0.49 15.04
N SER A 172 21.18 0.46 13.74
CA SER A 172 22.52 0.24 13.19
C SER A 172 23.52 1.34 13.56
N GLU A 173 23.09 2.60 13.64
CA GLU A 173 23.92 3.73 14.10
C GLU A 173 24.20 3.65 15.61
N PHE A 174 23.34 2.94 16.36
CA PHE A 174 23.43 2.78 17.81
C PHE A 174 23.96 1.39 18.22
N GLY A 175 24.62 0.68 17.30
CA GLY A 175 25.36 -0.56 17.58
C GLY A 175 24.53 -1.84 17.48
N ASP A 176 23.22 -1.77 17.27
CA ASP A 176 22.37 -2.94 17.04
C ASP A 176 22.07 -3.11 15.54
N LYS A 177 23.00 -3.78 14.84
CA LYS A 177 22.86 -4.05 13.40
C LYS A 177 21.83 -5.12 13.07
N LYS A 178 21.27 -5.81 14.07
CA LYS A 178 20.34 -6.94 13.88
C LYS A 178 18.90 -6.56 14.25
N ALA A 179 18.70 -5.53 15.06
CA ALA A 179 17.37 -5.01 15.34
C ALA A 179 16.68 -4.50 14.08
N LYS A 180 15.39 -4.83 13.96
CA LYS A 180 14.53 -4.23 12.94
C LYS A 180 14.29 -2.76 13.31
N PRO A 181 14.51 -1.81 12.38
CA PRO A 181 14.25 -0.41 12.64
C PRO A 181 12.75 -0.17 12.82
N LEU A 182 12.43 0.82 13.64
CA LEU A 182 11.13 1.46 13.67
C LEU A 182 11.05 2.45 12.50
N ASP A 183 10.13 2.22 11.57
CA ASP A 183 9.99 3.06 10.39
C ASP A 183 9.38 4.43 10.74
N TYR A 184 8.34 4.43 11.58
CA TYR A 184 7.64 5.64 12.03
C TYR A 184 7.38 5.64 13.53
N ALA A 185 7.61 6.79 14.17
CA ALA A 185 7.04 7.11 15.47
C ALA A 185 6.19 8.38 15.37
N VAL A 186 4.96 8.33 15.86
CA VAL A 186 4.04 9.47 15.87
C VAL A 186 3.73 9.83 17.31
N TYR A 187 4.00 11.07 17.71
CA TYR A 187 3.58 11.61 18.99
C TYR A 187 2.39 12.55 18.81
N ILE A 188 1.33 12.24 19.54
CA ILE A 188 0.14 13.08 19.66
C ILE A 188 0.07 13.59 21.10
N PRO A 189 0.17 14.91 21.33
CA PRO A 189 0.14 15.47 22.67
C PRO A 189 -1.23 15.37 23.34
N ARG A 190 -1.24 15.42 24.69
CA ARG A 190 -2.50 15.61 25.44
C ARG A 190 -3.19 16.90 25.02
N GLY A 191 -4.53 16.86 24.96
CA GLY A 191 -5.32 18.01 24.51
C GLY A 191 -5.14 18.34 23.02
N PHE A 192 -4.78 17.36 22.19
CA PHE A 192 -4.72 17.55 20.75
C PHE A 192 -6.09 17.96 20.18
N GLY A 193 -6.11 19.03 19.39
CA GLY A 193 -7.31 19.66 18.83
C GLY A 193 -7.90 20.76 19.70
N THR A 194 -7.61 20.79 21.01
CA THR A 194 -8.16 21.81 21.94
C THR A 194 -7.08 22.79 22.42
N SER A 195 -5.95 22.26 22.88
CA SER A 195 -4.88 23.03 23.52
C SER A 195 -3.63 23.13 22.63
N THR A 196 -3.50 22.22 21.66
CA THR A 196 -2.42 22.18 20.68
C THR A 196 -2.87 21.43 19.43
N THR A 197 -2.28 21.75 18.29
CA THR A 197 -2.52 21.09 17.00
C THR A 197 -1.24 20.48 16.41
N ALA A 198 -0.12 20.56 17.13
CA ALA A 198 1.17 20.08 16.64
C ALA A 198 1.44 18.64 17.07
N ALA A 199 1.23 17.69 16.16
CA ALA A 199 1.75 16.32 16.27
C ALA A 199 3.19 16.26 15.74
N ARG A 200 4.00 15.32 16.23
CA ARG A 200 5.38 15.11 15.79
C ARG A 200 5.53 13.73 15.15
N LEU A 201 6.29 13.66 14.06
CA LEU A 201 6.62 12.42 13.35
C LEU A 201 8.14 12.28 13.28
N TRP A 202 8.65 11.11 13.64
CA TRP A 202 10.03 10.72 13.41
C TRP A 202 10.08 9.58 12.41
N SER A 203 11.03 9.66 11.48
CA SER A 203 11.35 8.61 10.52
C SER A 203 12.81 8.69 10.10
N SER A 204 13.40 7.57 9.69
CA SER A 204 14.72 7.50 9.06
C SER A 204 14.69 7.95 7.60
N GLU A 205 13.55 7.78 6.93
CA GLU A 205 13.37 8.02 5.51
C GLU A 205 12.18 8.96 5.27
N GLN A 206 11.94 9.32 4.00
CA GLN A 206 10.76 10.09 3.65
C GLN A 206 9.49 9.28 3.98
N PRO A 207 8.57 9.80 4.80
CA PRO A 207 7.35 9.08 5.13
C PRO A 207 6.50 8.78 3.89
N ALA A 208 5.94 7.58 3.83
CA ALA A 208 5.10 7.15 2.72
C ALA A 208 3.85 8.03 2.60
N ALA A 209 3.47 8.41 1.38
CA ALA A 209 2.38 9.36 1.16
C ALA A 209 1.03 8.85 1.70
N ASN A 210 0.76 7.55 1.53
CA ASN A 210 -0.43 6.87 2.08
C ASN A 210 -0.46 6.90 3.63
N PHE A 211 0.70 6.84 4.29
CA PHE A 211 0.78 6.98 5.75
C PHE A 211 0.42 8.40 6.19
N VAL A 212 1.08 9.39 5.59
CA VAL A 212 0.88 10.82 5.94
C VAL A 212 -0.55 11.24 5.68
N GLN A 213 -1.14 10.82 4.55
CA GLN A 213 -2.53 11.11 4.22
C GLN A 213 -3.50 10.50 5.26
N SER A 214 -3.23 9.26 5.71
CA SER A 214 -4.03 8.62 6.76
C SER A 214 -3.97 9.40 8.07
N LEU A 215 -2.77 9.79 8.51
CA LEU A 215 -2.59 10.63 9.71
C LEU A 215 -3.33 11.96 9.59
N GLN A 216 -3.14 12.67 8.47
CA GLN A 216 -3.78 13.95 8.23
C GLN A 216 -5.30 13.85 8.23
N SER A 217 -5.87 12.78 7.66
CA SER A 217 -7.32 12.59 7.63
C SER A 217 -7.92 12.51 9.04
N VAL A 218 -7.28 11.75 9.94
CA VAL A 218 -7.74 11.57 11.33
C VAL A 218 -7.52 12.84 12.13
N LEU A 219 -6.29 13.37 12.13
CA LEU A 219 -5.92 14.53 12.95
C LEU A 219 -6.65 15.80 12.51
N THR A 220 -6.90 15.99 11.21
CA THR A 220 -7.66 17.13 10.70
C THR A 220 -9.12 17.06 11.12
N LEU A 221 -9.74 15.87 11.05
CA LEU A 221 -11.10 15.66 11.52
C LEU A 221 -11.22 15.99 13.01
N ARG A 222 -10.23 15.56 13.81
CA ARG A 222 -10.18 15.85 15.25
C ARG A 222 -10.11 17.35 15.54
N VAL A 223 -9.22 18.07 14.84
CA VAL A 223 -9.11 19.53 14.98
C VAL A 223 -10.44 20.19 14.62
N ARG A 224 -11.08 19.80 13.52
CA ARG A 224 -12.39 20.36 13.11
C ARG A 224 -13.49 20.12 14.14
N ALA A 225 -13.54 18.91 14.71
CA ALA A 225 -14.53 18.55 15.72
C ALA A 225 -14.39 19.36 17.02
N ALA A 226 -13.20 19.90 17.32
CA ALA A 226 -12.98 20.74 18.49
C ALA A 226 -13.45 22.21 18.33
N TYR A 227 -13.78 22.64 17.09
CA TYR A 227 -14.29 23.98 16.79
C TYR A 227 -15.82 24.04 16.59
N LEU A 228 -16.52 22.90 16.70
CA LEU A 228 -17.98 22.79 16.65
C LEU A 228 -18.55 22.68 18.06
#